data_AF-A0A3B0RSM3-F1
#
_entry.id   AF-A0A3B0RSM3-F1
#
_cell.length_a   1.000
_cell.length_b   1.000
_cell.length_c   1.000
_cell.angle_alpha   90.00
_cell.angle_beta   90.00
_cell.angle_gamma   90.00
#
_symmetry.space_group_name_H-M   'P 1'
#
loop_
_entity.id
_entity.type
_entity.pdbx_description
1 polymer ?
#
loop_
_entity_poly.entity_id
_entity_poly.type
_entity_poly.pdbx_seq_one_letter_code
_entity_poly.pdbx_strand_id
1 'polypeptide(L)'
;MADRTKRVLQKTGTGAVKLTVAAANRFNPVTSDPSAPLKTVAVFDAFGPSLMPRASMHQGVAAGAAILTAQMVGQGVDAAVRRIVPASSPYTVRAGARAVMAMAGFALAKIPQSDDESTVMASARTAGRLVMAASVGGVVYESGTELRSRYPASGPLRPIVIGLGAFGGALLYSDKLLGRRQDLIKRWSDEDAPASLPASIGIALGIATFGRVVGRGFVSSRSVTANFFGDDPLRHLIGRTVNAAVWAGSAAALYSAGVGYIARANERIEPAYSKVPENEFVSGGPASRSPFDELGLQGRRYVSDVVTPDLIEETFDEPAVAHPIRAYIGYNSEPLYSTGRAEMALEELDRLGAFDRKYLLLFSPTGTGWVDQTMIESAEILSRGDIATCCIQYGRSPSFLAVQKVALGRQQFRQLLWGVTQRL
;
A
#
# COMPACT_ATOMS: atom_id res chain seq x y z
N MET A 1 24.96 -11.79 -53.61
CA MET A 1 23.88 -11.86 -52.61
C MET A 1 24.37 -12.02 -51.16
N ALA A 2 25.48 -12.71 -50.88
CA ALA A 2 26.01 -12.91 -49.51
C ALA A 2 26.41 -11.62 -48.75
N ASP A 3 26.78 -10.55 -49.47
CA ASP A 3 27.24 -9.30 -48.84
C ASP A 3 26.10 -8.36 -48.40
N ARG A 4 24.90 -8.54 -48.98
CA ARG A 4 23.68 -7.79 -48.60
C ARG A 4 23.05 -8.38 -47.33
N THR A 5 23.09 -9.69 -47.18
CA THR A 5 22.59 -10.41 -45.98
C THR A 5 23.48 -10.17 -44.75
N LYS A 6 24.81 -10.11 -44.93
CA LYS A 6 25.74 -9.72 -43.85
C LYS A 6 25.51 -8.29 -43.37
N ARG A 7 25.32 -7.31 -44.27
CA ARG A 7 25.02 -5.91 -43.88
C ARG A 7 23.67 -5.73 -43.20
N VAL A 8 22.66 -6.52 -43.57
CA VAL A 8 21.34 -6.48 -42.91
C VAL A 8 21.41 -7.12 -41.52
N LEU A 9 22.08 -8.27 -41.35
CA LEU A 9 22.31 -8.91 -40.04
C LEU A 9 23.20 -8.08 -39.10
N GLN A 10 24.19 -7.35 -39.64
CA GLN A 10 25.02 -6.44 -38.84
C GLN A 10 24.24 -5.21 -38.37
N LYS A 11 23.29 -4.69 -39.16
CA LYS A 11 22.40 -3.57 -38.81
C LYS A 11 21.26 -3.97 -37.85
N THR A 12 20.62 -5.12 -38.03
CA THR A 12 19.59 -5.62 -37.09
C THR A 12 20.20 -6.09 -35.77
N GLY A 13 21.38 -6.72 -35.81
CA GLY A 13 22.16 -7.08 -34.62
C GLY A 13 22.62 -5.86 -33.82
N THR A 14 23.09 -4.79 -34.46
CA THR A 14 23.45 -3.55 -33.75
C THR A 14 22.23 -2.78 -33.23
N GLY A 15 21.06 -2.85 -33.88
CA GLY A 15 19.84 -2.23 -33.39
C GLY A 15 19.32 -2.90 -32.12
N ALA A 16 19.18 -4.23 -32.13
CA ALA A 16 18.76 -5.00 -30.96
C ALA A 16 19.79 -4.92 -29.83
N VAL A 17 21.10 -5.02 -30.12
CA VAL A 17 22.14 -4.86 -29.10
C VAL A 17 22.18 -3.42 -28.57
N LYS A 18 22.00 -2.37 -29.39
CA LYS A 18 21.89 -0.99 -28.89
C LYS A 18 20.64 -0.78 -28.05
N LEU A 19 19.50 -1.39 -28.41
CA LEU A 19 18.27 -1.33 -27.63
C LEU A 19 18.44 -2.07 -26.29
N THR A 20 19.06 -3.24 -26.29
CA THR A 20 19.39 -4.04 -25.11
C THR A 20 20.43 -3.35 -24.24
N VAL A 21 21.43 -2.68 -24.82
CA VAL A 21 22.44 -1.89 -24.10
C VAL A 21 21.84 -0.58 -23.58
N ALA A 22 20.94 0.06 -24.31
CA ALA A 22 20.21 1.24 -23.85
C ALA A 22 19.24 0.88 -22.72
N ALA A 23 18.53 -0.24 -22.84
CA ALA A 23 17.72 -0.81 -21.76
C ALA A 23 18.60 -1.21 -20.57
N ALA A 24 19.70 -1.92 -20.80
CA ALA A 24 20.64 -2.31 -19.76
C ALA A 24 21.25 -1.12 -19.05
N ASN A 25 21.66 -0.05 -19.73
CA ASN A 25 22.16 1.18 -19.08
C ASN A 25 21.05 1.98 -18.39
N ARG A 26 19.84 2.01 -18.97
CA ARG A 26 18.66 2.69 -18.40
C ARG A 26 18.10 1.98 -17.17
N PHE A 27 18.33 0.68 -17.07
CA PHE A 27 17.88 -0.19 -15.98
C PHE A 27 19.04 -0.80 -15.18
N ASN A 28 20.30 -0.39 -15.45
CA ASN A 28 21.47 -0.87 -14.73
C ASN A 28 21.28 -0.46 -13.27
N PRO A 29 21.06 -1.44 -12.38
CA PRO A 29 20.66 -1.16 -11.02
C PRO A 29 21.88 -0.70 -10.22
N VAL A 30 23.11 -0.76 -10.75
CA VAL A 30 24.32 -0.43 -9.99
C VAL A 30 24.98 0.89 -10.42
N THR A 31 24.98 1.24 -11.71
CA THR A 31 25.80 2.38 -12.19
C THR A 31 25.08 3.41 -13.06
N SER A 32 23.76 3.36 -13.16
CA SER A 32 23.00 4.27 -14.04
C SER A 32 22.97 5.70 -13.52
N ASP A 33 22.78 5.88 -12.21
CA ASP A 33 22.65 7.18 -11.55
C ASP A 33 22.84 7.01 -10.02
N PRO A 34 22.94 8.11 -9.23
CA PRO A 34 23.12 8.03 -7.78
C PRO A 34 22.05 7.25 -7.00
N SER A 35 20.85 7.06 -7.56
CA SER A 35 19.78 6.25 -6.97
C SER A 35 19.91 4.75 -7.27
N ALA A 36 20.86 4.35 -8.12
CA ALA A 36 20.99 2.98 -8.59
C ALA A 36 21.08 1.95 -7.43
N PRO A 37 22.00 2.09 -6.45
CA PRO A 37 22.07 1.13 -5.35
C PRO A 37 20.76 1.01 -4.57
N LEU A 38 20.06 2.13 -4.34
CA LEU A 38 18.75 2.12 -3.68
C LEU A 38 17.68 1.41 -4.50
N LYS A 39 17.66 1.61 -5.83
CA LYS A 39 16.76 0.89 -6.74
C LYS A 39 17.04 -0.62 -6.71
N THR A 40 18.31 -1.04 -6.61
CA THR A 40 18.67 -2.47 -6.51
C THR A 40 18.06 -3.10 -5.27
N VAL A 41 18.29 -2.49 -4.10
CA VAL A 41 17.75 -2.99 -2.83
C VAL A 41 16.23 -3.01 -2.87
N ALA A 42 15.60 -1.95 -3.38
CA ALA A 42 14.15 -1.87 -3.53
C ALA A 42 13.56 -2.99 -4.40
N VAL A 43 14.29 -3.44 -5.45
CA VAL A 43 13.89 -4.61 -6.24
C VAL A 43 13.98 -5.88 -5.40
N PHE A 44 15.11 -6.12 -4.72
CA PHE A 44 15.27 -7.31 -3.89
C PHE A 44 14.22 -7.42 -2.79
N ASP A 45 13.96 -6.32 -2.10
CA ASP A 45 12.92 -6.26 -1.07
C ASP A 45 11.53 -6.52 -1.65
N ALA A 46 11.24 -6.01 -2.86
CA ALA A 46 9.95 -6.26 -3.51
C ALA A 46 9.72 -7.73 -3.85
N PHE A 47 10.78 -8.48 -4.20
CA PHE A 47 10.75 -9.94 -4.44
C PHE A 47 11.00 -10.77 -3.17
N GLY A 48 11.16 -10.13 -2.01
CA GLY A 48 11.31 -10.80 -0.73
C GLY A 48 10.02 -11.51 -0.25
N PRO A 49 10.09 -12.18 0.91
CA PRO A 49 8.97 -12.89 1.50
C PRO A 49 7.75 -11.99 1.74
N SER A 50 6.54 -12.51 1.51
CA SER A 50 5.28 -11.85 1.86
C SER A 50 4.29 -12.85 2.46
N LEU A 51 3.39 -12.35 3.31
CA LEU A 51 2.36 -13.17 3.98
C LEU A 51 1.34 -13.78 3.01
N MET A 52 1.14 -13.18 1.84
CA MET A 52 0.23 -13.67 0.81
C MET A 52 0.97 -13.96 -0.51
N PRO A 53 0.50 -14.94 -1.31
CA PRO A 53 0.89 -15.07 -2.70
C PRO A 53 0.68 -13.76 -3.46
N ARG A 54 1.47 -13.56 -4.51
CA ARG A 54 1.27 -12.46 -5.45
C ARG A 54 1.33 -13.00 -6.86
N ALA A 55 0.27 -12.77 -7.62
CA ALA A 55 0.30 -12.91 -9.07
C ALA A 55 1.35 -11.98 -9.69
N SER A 56 1.78 -12.29 -10.92
CA SER A 56 2.78 -11.50 -11.66
C SER A 56 2.44 -10.01 -11.71
N MET A 57 1.14 -9.69 -11.81
CA MET A 57 0.66 -8.30 -11.82
C MET A 57 0.96 -7.58 -10.51
N HIS A 58 0.53 -8.11 -9.36
CA HIS A 58 0.78 -7.50 -8.05
C HIS A 58 2.28 -7.44 -7.73
N GLN A 59 3.02 -8.48 -8.06
CA GLN A 59 4.47 -8.53 -7.87
C GLN A 59 5.17 -7.45 -8.70
N GLY A 60 4.83 -7.32 -9.98
CA GLY A 60 5.39 -6.30 -10.85
C GLY A 60 5.02 -4.88 -10.44
N VAL A 61 3.77 -4.64 -10.02
CA VAL A 61 3.33 -3.34 -9.51
C VAL A 61 4.12 -2.95 -8.25
N ALA A 62 4.27 -3.87 -7.30
CA ALA A 62 5.05 -3.62 -6.08
C ALA A 62 6.52 -3.29 -6.39
N ALA A 63 7.17 -4.09 -7.26
CA ALA A 63 8.55 -3.83 -7.68
C ALA A 63 8.69 -2.51 -8.44
N GLY A 64 7.76 -2.19 -9.35
CA GLY A 64 7.76 -0.93 -10.09
C GLY A 64 7.59 0.29 -9.18
N ALA A 65 6.68 0.22 -8.21
CA ALA A 65 6.48 1.26 -7.21
C ALA A 65 7.71 1.44 -6.30
N ALA A 66 8.34 0.35 -5.88
CA ALA A 66 9.57 0.37 -5.10
C ALA A 66 10.73 1.05 -5.87
N ILE A 67 10.92 0.69 -7.15
CA ILE A 67 11.92 1.32 -8.04
C ILE A 67 11.64 2.82 -8.19
N LEU A 68 10.39 3.21 -8.42
CA LEU A 68 10.01 4.62 -8.55
C LEU A 68 10.29 5.40 -7.27
N THR A 69 9.93 4.84 -6.12
CA THR A 69 10.17 5.46 -4.82
C THR A 69 11.65 5.64 -4.57
N ALA A 70 12.46 4.59 -4.78
CA ALA A 70 13.91 4.65 -4.69
C ALA A 70 14.50 5.71 -5.63
N GLN A 71 13.99 5.81 -6.86
CA GLN A 71 14.42 6.81 -7.82
C GLN A 71 14.07 8.23 -7.33
N MET A 72 12.85 8.46 -6.86
CA MET A 72 12.41 9.77 -6.36
C MET A 72 13.24 10.23 -5.17
N VAL A 73 13.47 9.34 -4.19
CA VAL A 73 14.30 9.63 -3.02
C VAL A 73 15.74 9.93 -3.44
N GLY A 74 16.34 9.05 -4.24
CA GLY A 74 17.73 9.20 -4.67
C GLY A 74 17.95 10.48 -5.50
N GLN A 75 17.03 10.82 -6.40
CA GLN A 75 17.09 12.07 -7.17
C GLN A 75 16.85 13.30 -6.30
N GLY A 76 15.96 13.22 -5.31
CA GLY A 76 15.72 14.31 -4.35
C GLY A 76 16.98 14.62 -3.52
N VAL A 77 17.63 13.57 -3.00
CA VAL A 77 18.89 13.69 -2.25
C VAL A 77 20.00 14.23 -3.16
N ASP A 78 20.16 13.69 -4.37
CA ASP A 78 21.18 14.15 -5.31
C ASP A 78 20.98 15.63 -5.70
N ALA A 79 19.74 16.05 -5.95
CA ALA A 79 19.40 17.44 -6.23
C ALA A 79 19.71 18.36 -5.03
N ALA A 80 19.44 17.91 -3.80
CA ALA A 80 19.77 18.67 -2.59
C ALA A 80 21.29 18.84 -2.43
N VAL A 81 22.06 17.76 -2.59
CA VAL A 81 23.52 17.80 -2.52
C VAL A 81 24.10 18.73 -3.59
N ARG A 82 23.61 18.62 -4.84
CA ARG A 82 24.11 19.43 -5.97
C ARG A 82 23.85 20.93 -5.85
N ARG A 83 22.88 21.35 -5.03
CA ARG A 83 22.69 22.78 -4.73
C ARG A 83 23.84 23.38 -3.93
N ILE A 84 24.54 22.56 -3.16
CA ILE A 84 25.63 22.98 -2.27
C ILE A 84 26.98 22.62 -2.88
N VAL A 85 27.10 21.40 -3.43
CA VAL A 85 28.33 20.88 -4.03
C VAL A 85 28.12 20.62 -5.52
N PRO A 86 28.62 21.51 -6.40
CA PRO A 86 28.53 21.32 -7.84
C PRO A 86 29.16 20.00 -8.30
N ALA A 87 28.66 19.46 -9.41
CA ALA A 87 29.17 18.20 -9.98
C ALA A 87 30.64 18.27 -10.40
N SER A 88 31.16 19.46 -10.70
CA SER A 88 32.57 19.72 -11.01
C SER A 88 33.50 19.63 -9.79
N SER A 89 32.96 19.59 -8.58
CA SER A 89 33.77 19.52 -7.35
C SER A 89 34.55 18.21 -7.26
N PRO A 90 35.71 18.17 -6.57
CA PRO A 90 36.47 16.95 -6.37
C PRO A 90 35.63 15.83 -5.72
N TYR A 91 35.94 14.57 -6.07
CA TYR A 91 35.24 13.39 -5.51
C TYR A 91 35.14 13.44 -3.99
N THR A 92 36.22 13.81 -3.29
CA THR A 92 36.25 13.88 -1.82
C THR A 92 35.19 14.83 -1.25
N VAL A 93 34.96 15.96 -1.91
CA VAL A 93 33.93 16.94 -1.51
C VAL A 93 32.52 16.39 -1.79
N ARG A 94 32.31 15.77 -2.96
CA ARG A 94 31.02 15.17 -3.33
C ARG A 94 30.64 13.99 -2.44
N ALA A 95 31.61 13.14 -2.10
CA ALA A 95 31.45 12.01 -1.19
C ALA A 95 31.24 12.50 0.25
N GLY A 96 32.01 13.50 0.69
CA GLY A 96 31.89 14.12 2.01
C GLY A 96 30.50 14.72 2.25
N ALA A 97 29.97 15.48 1.28
CA ALA A 97 28.61 16.05 1.38
C ALA A 97 27.53 14.96 1.49
N ARG A 98 27.68 13.85 0.78
CA ARG A 98 26.76 12.71 0.91
C ARG A 98 26.94 11.97 2.24
N ALA A 99 28.16 11.86 2.77
CA ALA A 99 28.38 11.31 4.10
C ALA A 99 27.69 12.15 5.18
N VAL A 100 27.74 13.49 5.09
CA VAL A 100 27.01 14.40 5.98
C VAL A 100 25.49 14.19 5.87
N MET A 101 24.95 14.12 4.65
CA MET A 101 23.53 13.80 4.45
C MET A 101 23.15 12.41 5.01
N ALA A 102 24.04 11.42 4.89
CA ALA A 102 23.83 10.10 5.45
C ALA A 102 23.78 10.13 6.98
N MET A 103 24.67 10.89 7.63
CA MET A 103 24.67 11.08 9.09
C MET A 103 23.41 11.81 9.57
N ALA A 104 22.97 12.85 8.84
CA ALA A 104 21.71 13.54 9.15
C ALA A 104 20.50 12.60 9.02
N GLY A 105 20.45 11.80 7.96
CA GLY A 105 19.42 10.76 7.79
C GLY A 105 19.45 9.71 8.90
N PHE A 106 20.65 9.28 9.31
CA PHE A 106 20.84 8.33 10.42
C PHE A 106 20.34 8.91 11.75
N ALA A 107 20.64 10.16 12.05
CA ALA A 107 20.16 10.83 13.27
C ALA A 107 18.62 10.86 13.32
N LEU A 108 17.96 11.22 12.21
CA LEU A 108 16.50 11.17 12.09
C LEU A 108 15.96 9.74 12.23
N ALA A 109 16.63 8.76 11.61
CA ALA A 109 16.24 7.35 11.69
C ALA A 109 16.35 6.76 13.12
N LYS A 110 17.16 7.38 13.98
CA LYS A 110 17.39 7.00 15.38
C LYS A 110 16.47 7.69 16.38
N ILE A 111 15.56 8.56 15.93
CA ILE A 111 14.49 9.09 16.79
C ILE A 111 13.72 7.91 17.40
N PRO A 112 13.63 7.79 18.73
CA PRO A 112 12.94 6.69 19.40
C PRO A 112 11.50 6.52 18.91
N GLN A 113 11.02 5.28 18.90
CA GLN A 113 9.63 4.95 18.63
C GLN A 113 8.84 4.94 19.94
N SER A 114 7.64 5.50 19.92
CA SER A 114 6.66 5.44 21.01
C SER A 114 5.31 4.99 20.47
N ASP A 115 4.52 4.31 21.29
CA ASP A 115 3.28 3.64 20.87
C ASP A 115 2.20 4.61 20.35
N ASP A 116 2.20 5.87 20.82
CA ASP A 116 1.30 6.94 20.40
C ASP A 116 1.98 8.06 19.61
N GLU A 117 3.08 7.76 18.90
CA GLU A 117 3.77 8.80 18.14
C GLU A 117 2.89 9.42 17.05
N SER A 118 3.04 10.73 16.86
CA SER A 118 2.38 11.40 15.73
C SER A 118 2.91 10.87 14.39
N THR A 119 2.05 10.86 13.37
CA THR A 119 2.43 10.49 11.99
C THR A 119 3.60 11.33 11.48
N VAL A 120 3.77 12.55 11.99
CA VAL A 120 4.91 13.42 11.67
C VAL A 120 6.23 12.80 12.12
N MET A 121 6.31 12.29 13.36
CA MET A 121 7.52 11.67 13.88
C MET A 121 7.86 10.37 13.17
N ALA A 122 6.85 9.53 12.92
CA ALA A 122 7.02 8.31 12.13
C ALA A 122 7.50 8.62 10.69
N SER A 123 6.96 9.68 10.08
CA SER A 123 7.36 10.15 8.75
C SER A 123 8.79 10.70 8.74
N ALA A 124 9.19 11.47 9.76
CA ALA A 124 10.54 11.99 9.89
C ALA A 124 11.57 10.86 10.05
N ARG A 125 11.27 9.85 10.88
CA ARG A 125 12.12 8.65 11.03
C ARG A 125 12.27 7.90 9.71
N THR A 126 11.15 7.70 9.00
CA THR A 126 11.13 7.01 7.71
C THR A 126 11.89 7.79 6.64
N ALA A 127 11.70 9.11 6.57
CA ALA A 127 12.44 9.99 5.68
C ALA A 127 13.95 9.95 5.99
N GLY A 128 14.33 9.92 7.27
CA GLY A 128 15.70 9.72 7.72
C GLY A 128 16.34 8.45 7.15
N ARG A 129 15.65 7.30 7.27
CA ARG A 129 16.09 6.02 6.71
C ARG A 129 16.29 6.09 5.19
N LEU A 130 15.33 6.70 4.48
CA LEU A 130 15.38 6.85 3.03
C LEU A 130 16.52 7.77 2.59
N VAL A 131 16.72 8.92 3.25
CA VAL A 131 17.82 9.85 2.97
C VAL A 131 19.17 9.20 3.27
N MET A 132 19.28 8.47 4.38
CA MET A 132 20.50 7.73 4.72
C MET A 132 20.83 6.71 3.61
N ALA A 133 19.88 5.86 3.24
CA ALA A 133 20.09 4.83 2.24
C ALA A 133 20.42 5.41 0.86
N ALA A 134 19.73 6.47 0.44
CA ALA A 134 20.03 7.20 -0.81
C ALA A 134 21.41 7.85 -0.79
N SER A 135 21.82 8.43 0.34
CA SER A 135 23.13 9.08 0.47
C SER A 135 24.27 8.08 0.44
N VAL A 136 24.15 6.95 1.14
CA VAL A 136 25.10 5.84 1.08
C VAL A 136 25.18 5.27 -0.34
N GLY A 137 24.04 5.05 -1.00
CA GLY A 137 24.01 4.65 -2.40
C GLY A 137 24.70 5.66 -3.33
N GLY A 138 24.51 6.95 -3.08
CA GLY A 138 25.20 8.01 -3.81
C GLY A 138 26.72 8.01 -3.59
N VAL A 139 27.20 7.68 -2.38
CA VAL A 139 28.66 7.48 -2.13
C VAL A 139 29.18 6.29 -2.93
N VAL A 140 28.47 5.15 -2.93
CA VAL A 140 28.85 3.98 -3.75
C VAL A 140 28.92 4.34 -5.23
N TYR A 141 27.95 5.11 -5.73
CA TYR A 141 27.94 5.59 -7.11
C TYR A 141 29.14 6.48 -7.42
N GLU A 142 29.44 7.48 -6.58
CA GLU A 142 30.57 8.40 -6.76
C GLU A 142 31.92 7.67 -6.68
N SER A 143 32.05 6.70 -5.79
CA SER A 143 33.24 5.84 -5.72
C SER A 143 33.41 5.02 -7.00
N GLY A 144 32.31 4.49 -7.54
CA GLY A 144 32.32 3.75 -8.79
C GLY A 144 32.66 4.61 -10.01
N THR A 145 32.21 5.86 -10.05
CA THR A 145 32.56 6.80 -11.14
C THR A 145 34.01 7.26 -11.04
N GLU A 146 34.52 7.53 -9.83
CA GLU A 146 35.92 7.89 -9.58
C GLU A 146 36.88 6.72 -9.90
N LEU A 147 36.51 5.49 -9.54
CA LEU A 147 37.32 4.32 -9.89
C LEU A 147 37.42 4.16 -11.41
N ARG A 148 36.33 4.44 -12.13
CA ARG A 148 36.27 4.39 -13.60
C ARG A 148 37.07 5.50 -14.27
N SER A 149 37.16 6.68 -13.65
CA SER A 149 37.98 7.78 -14.18
C SER A 149 39.48 7.52 -13.95
N ARG A 150 39.86 6.95 -12.80
CA ARG A 150 41.26 6.59 -12.48
C ARG A 150 41.76 5.37 -13.24
N TYR A 151 40.91 4.36 -13.41
CA TYR A 151 41.22 3.13 -14.14
C TYR A 151 40.28 3.01 -15.34
N PRO A 152 40.48 3.82 -16.40
CA PRO A 152 39.66 3.74 -17.59
C PRO A 152 39.75 2.33 -18.16
N ALA A 153 38.59 1.70 -18.35
CA ALA A 153 38.53 0.38 -18.92
C ALA A 153 39.18 0.36 -20.31
N SER A 154 39.98 -0.66 -20.59
CA SER A 154 40.46 -1.00 -21.93
C SER A 154 39.29 -1.43 -22.81
N GLY A 155 38.51 -0.46 -23.30
CA GLY A 155 37.41 -0.63 -24.23
C GLY A 155 36.00 -0.36 -23.64
N PRO A 156 35.04 0.06 -24.48
CA PRO A 156 33.69 0.44 -24.06
C PRO A 156 32.84 -0.72 -23.55
N LEU A 157 33.28 -1.97 -23.73
CA LEU A 157 32.52 -3.17 -23.38
C LEU A 157 32.57 -3.51 -21.88
N ARG A 158 33.64 -3.20 -21.17
CA ARG A 158 33.82 -3.64 -19.76
C ARG A 158 32.78 -3.04 -18.80
N PRO A 159 32.43 -1.74 -18.84
CA PRO A 159 31.37 -1.17 -18.01
C PRO A 159 29.99 -1.76 -18.33
N ILE A 160 29.76 -2.08 -19.61
CA ILE A 160 28.52 -2.71 -20.08
C ILE A 160 28.43 -4.14 -19.51
N VAL A 161 29.51 -4.92 -19.58
CA VAL A 161 29.57 -6.28 -19.05
C VAL A 161 29.39 -6.30 -17.52
N ILE A 162 30.04 -5.38 -16.79
CA ILE A 162 29.87 -5.28 -15.33
C ILE A 162 28.42 -4.91 -14.98
N GLY A 163 27.83 -3.95 -15.69
CA GLY A 163 26.43 -3.56 -15.50
C GLY A 163 25.45 -4.69 -15.79
N LEU A 164 25.64 -5.40 -16.90
CA LEU A 164 24.85 -6.58 -17.27
C LEU A 164 25.04 -7.73 -16.30
N GLY A 165 26.25 -7.97 -15.82
CA GLY A 165 26.56 -9.01 -14.84
C GLY A 165 25.91 -8.72 -13.49
N ALA A 166 25.98 -7.47 -13.01
CA ALA A 166 25.31 -7.06 -11.78
C ALA A 166 23.78 -7.13 -11.91
N PHE A 167 23.23 -6.73 -13.05
CA PHE A 167 21.81 -6.88 -13.35
C PHE A 167 21.40 -8.35 -13.41
N GLY A 168 22.16 -9.20 -14.10
CA GLY A 168 21.92 -10.65 -14.17
C GLY A 168 21.98 -11.32 -12.80
N GLY A 169 22.97 -10.97 -11.97
CA GLY A 169 23.07 -11.44 -10.59
C GLY A 169 21.87 -11.01 -9.74
N ALA A 170 21.41 -9.77 -9.92
CA ALA A 170 20.20 -9.26 -9.28
C ALA A 170 18.95 -10.06 -9.68
N LEU A 171 18.82 -10.41 -10.97
CA LEU A 171 17.72 -11.24 -11.45
C LEU A 171 17.76 -12.65 -10.88
N LEU A 172 18.93 -13.30 -10.86
CA LEU A 172 19.11 -14.64 -10.28
C LEU A 172 18.77 -14.66 -8.79
N TYR A 173 19.17 -13.62 -8.06
CA TYR A 173 18.82 -13.50 -6.64
C TYR A 173 17.31 -13.29 -6.43
N SER A 174 16.68 -12.45 -7.26
CA SER A 174 15.23 -12.21 -7.23
C SER A 174 14.44 -13.48 -7.58
N ASP A 175 14.92 -14.27 -8.53
CA ASP A 175 14.36 -15.57 -8.90
C ASP A 175 14.42 -16.55 -7.72
N LYS A 176 15.57 -16.62 -7.05
CA LYS A 176 15.75 -17.48 -5.87
C LYS A 176 14.82 -17.08 -4.72
N LEU A 177 14.61 -15.78 -4.49
CA LEU A 177 13.65 -15.29 -3.49
C LEU A 177 12.21 -15.67 -3.86
N LEU A 178 11.87 -15.53 -5.14
CA LEU A 178 10.56 -15.86 -5.66
C LEU A 178 10.25 -17.36 -5.55
N GLY A 179 11.19 -18.22 -5.92
CA GLY A 179 11.07 -19.67 -5.78
C GLY A 179 10.86 -20.09 -4.34
N ARG A 180 11.69 -19.58 -3.40
CA ARG A 180 11.52 -19.84 -1.96
C ARG A 180 10.14 -19.45 -1.44
N ARG A 181 9.53 -18.38 -1.96
CA ARG A 181 8.19 -17.97 -1.57
C ARG A 181 7.13 -18.90 -2.15
N GLN A 182 7.28 -19.30 -3.40
CA GLN A 182 6.34 -20.19 -4.07
C GLN A 182 6.31 -21.58 -3.43
N ASP A 183 7.47 -22.07 -2.97
CA ASP A 183 7.62 -23.36 -2.28
C ASP A 183 6.83 -23.42 -0.95
N LEU A 184 6.54 -22.27 -0.32
CA LEU A 184 5.74 -22.21 0.91
C LEU A 184 4.23 -22.34 0.64
N ILE A 185 3.78 -22.13 -0.60
CA ILE A 185 2.36 -22.05 -0.95
C ILE A 185 1.88 -23.41 -1.44
N LYS A 186 1.02 -24.05 -0.64
CA LYS A 186 0.50 -25.40 -0.93
C LYS A 186 -0.66 -25.41 -1.93
N ARG A 187 -1.40 -24.31 -2.07
CA ARG A 187 -2.57 -24.19 -2.96
C ARG A 187 -2.54 -22.85 -3.66
N TRP A 188 -2.79 -22.88 -4.97
CA TRP A 188 -2.93 -21.70 -5.81
C TRP A 188 -4.37 -21.60 -6.29
N SER A 189 -4.93 -20.39 -6.27
CA SER A 189 -6.17 -20.07 -6.96
C SER A 189 -5.85 -19.63 -8.40
N ASP A 190 -6.86 -19.62 -9.27
CA ASP A 190 -6.70 -19.10 -10.64
C ASP A 190 -6.33 -17.60 -10.64
N GLU A 191 -6.83 -16.84 -9.67
CA GLU A 191 -6.56 -15.41 -9.52
C GLU A 191 -5.14 -15.12 -8.99
N ASP A 192 -4.59 -16.03 -8.17
CA ASP A 192 -3.28 -15.83 -7.52
C ASP A 192 -2.13 -16.60 -8.17
N ALA A 193 -2.27 -17.07 -9.42
CA ALA A 193 -1.28 -17.90 -10.10
C ALA A 193 0.19 -17.46 -9.86
N PRO A 194 1.13 -18.41 -9.70
CA PRO A 194 2.50 -18.13 -9.28
C PRO A 194 3.14 -17.06 -10.18
N ALA A 195 3.63 -15.99 -9.55
CA ALA A 195 4.30 -14.92 -10.29
C ALA A 195 5.47 -15.47 -11.12
N SER A 196 5.51 -15.12 -12.41
CA SER A 196 6.68 -15.36 -13.24
C SER A 196 7.60 -14.15 -13.15
N LEU A 197 8.90 -14.40 -13.02
CA LEU A 197 9.91 -13.34 -12.97
C LEU A 197 9.87 -12.45 -14.24
N PRO A 198 9.80 -12.99 -15.48
CA PRO A 198 9.77 -12.15 -16.68
C PRO A 198 8.54 -11.23 -16.75
N ALA A 199 7.35 -11.75 -16.44
CA ALA A 199 6.13 -10.92 -16.46
C ALA A 199 6.17 -9.86 -15.35
N SER A 200 6.60 -10.23 -14.14
CA SER A 200 6.73 -9.29 -13.02
C SER A 200 7.69 -8.15 -13.35
N ILE A 201 8.85 -8.45 -13.96
CA ILE A 201 9.79 -7.42 -14.41
C ILE A 201 9.19 -6.56 -15.52
N GLY A 202 8.53 -7.16 -16.51
CA GLY A 202 7.88 -6.42 -17.59
C GLY A 202 6.87 -5.40 -17.06
N ILE A 203 6.06 -5.81 -16.09
CA ILE A 203 5.08 -4.94 -15.41
C ILE A 203 5.79 -3.87 -14.57
N ALA A 204 6.83 -4.23 -13.80
CA ALA A 204 7.60 -3.27 -13.02
C ALA A 204 8.24 -2.18 -13.89
N LEU A 205 8.78 -2.56 -15.05
CA LEU A 205 9.32 -1.63 -16.04
C LEU A 205 8.24 -0.75 -16.66
N GLY A 206 7.06 -1.30 -16.92
CA GLY A 206 5.88 -0.56 -17.37
C GLY A 206 5.48 0.52 -16.36
N ILE A 207 5.31 0.15 -15.09
CA ILE A 207 4.98 1.07 -13.99
C ILE A 207 6.06 2.14 -13.83
N ALA A 208 7.34 1.75 -13.78
CA ALA A 208 8.44 2.69 -13.65
C ALA A 208 8.55 3.65 -14.85
N THR A 209 8.21 3.19 -16.05
CA THR A 209 8.18 4.05 -17.24
C THR A 209 7.00 5.01 -17.19
N PHE A 210 5.80 4.52 -16.86
CA PHE A 210 4.61 5.33 -16.70
C PHE A 210 4.81 6.45 -15.67
N GLY A 211 5.32 6.14 -14.48
CA GLY A 211 5.60 7.14 -13.44
C GLY A 211 6.58 8.24 -13.91
N ARG A 212 7.57 7.90 -14.75
CA ARG A 212 8.47 8.89 -15.35
C ARG A 212 7.78 9.75 -16.40
N VAL A 213 6.89 9.18 -17.20
CA VAL A 213 6.09 9.96 -18.16
C VAL A 213 5.23 10.96 -17.40
N VAL A 214 4.56 10.52 -16.34
CA VAL A 214 3.77 11.39 -15.45
C VAL A 214 4.64 12.51 -14.86
N GLY A 215 5.81 12.18 -14.30
CA GLY A 215 6.73 13.17 -13.74
C GLY A 215 7.25 14.19 -14.77
N ARG A 216 7.56 13.76 -15.99
CA ARG A 216 7.92 14.67 -17.09
C ARG A 216 6.74 15.52 -17.53
N GLY A 217 5.53 14.95 -17.57
CA GLY A 217 4.29 15.67 -17.81
C GLY A 217 4.12 16.81 -16.81
N PHE A 218 4.32 16.55 -15.52
CA PHE A 218 4.28 17.57 -14.47
C PHE A 218 5.31 18.70 -14.69
N VAL A 219 6.57 18.35 -14.98
CA VAL A 219 7.62 19.36 -15.19
C VAL A 219 7.37 20.17 -16.46
N SER A 220 6.94 19.52 -17.54
CA SER A 220 6.64 20.18 -18.82
C SER A 220 5.45 21.14 -18.69
N SER A 221 4.33 20.66 -18.15
CA SER A 221 3.14 21.48 -17.90
C SER A 221 3.45 22.64 -16.96
N ARG A 222 4.26 22.43 -15.91
CA ARG A 222 4.72 23.50 -15.03
C ARG A 222 5.41 24.63 -15.78
N SER A 223 6.30 24.33 -16.73
CA SER A 223 6.98 25.37 -17.51
C SER A 223 5.99 26.10 -18.44
N VAL A 224 5.07 25.37 -19.06
CA VAL A 224 4.02 25.95 -19.92
C VAL A 224 3.11 26.88 -19.12
N THR A 225 2.61 26.44 -17.96
CA THR A 225 1.75 27.26 -17.11
C THR A 225 2.51 28.47 -16.56
N ALA A 226 3.76 28.31 -16.14
CA ALA A 226 4.55 29.44 -15.65
C ALA A 226 4.76 30.51 -16.74
N ASN A 227 5.06 30.10 -17.98
CA ASN A 227 5.21 31.02 -19.10
C ASN A 227 3.88 31.65 -19.54
N PHE A 228 2.76 30.95 -19.41
CA PHE A 228 1.42 31.47 -19.75
C PHE A 228 1.02 32.66 -18.86
N PHE A 229 1.31 32.60 -17.56
CA PHE A 229 1.03 33.72 -16.63
C PHE A 229 2.03 34.88 -16.79
N GLY A 230 3.19 34.64 -17.41
CA GLY A 230 4.20 35.66 -17.75
C GLY A 230 5.46 35.56 -16.90
N ASP A 231 6.51 36.27 -17.36
CA ASP A 231 7.89 36.12 -16.85
C ASP A 231 8.16 36.83 -15.52
N ASP A 232 7.20 37.62 -15.02
CA ASP A 232 7.30 38.28 -13.72
C ASP A 232 7.40 37.25 -12.57
N PRO A 233 8.28 37.43 -11.55
CA PRO A 233 8.47 36.45 -10.50
C PRO A 233 7.18 36.04 -9.76
N LEU A 234 6.25 36.97 -9.53
CA LEU A 234 4.97 36.69 -8.88
C LEU A 234 4.07 35.88 -9.81
N ARG A 235 3.95 36.27 -11.09
CA ARG A 235 3.13 35.55 -12.07
C ARG A 235 3.66 34.16 -12.38
N HIS A 236 4.97 34.02 -12.43
CA HIS A 236 5.65 32.75 -12.60
C HIS A 236 5.46 31.84 -11.37
N LEU A 237 5.43 32.39 -10.15
CA LEU A 237 5.04 31.65 -8.95
C LEU A 237 3.57 31.20 -9.01
N ILE A 238 2.65 32.09 -9.41
CA ILE A 238 1.22 31.77 -9.59
C ILE A 238 1.07 30.60 -10.58
N GLY A 239 1.70 30.66 -11.75
CA GLY A 239 1.61 29.59 -12.75
C GLY A 239 2.12 28.24 -12.22
N ARG A 240 3.20 28.23 -11.43
CA ARG A 240 3.70 27.01 -10.78
C ARG A 240 2.72 26.46 -9.74
N THR A 241 2.11 27.33 -8.95
CA THR A 241 1.12 26.96 -7.93
C THR A 241 -0.15 26.41 -8.58
N VAL A 242 -0.65 27.05 -9.64
CA VAL A 242 -1.81 26.57 -10.42
C VAL A 242 -1.54 25.19 -10.98
N ASN A 243 -0.39 24.98 -11.62
CA ASN A 243 -0.01 23.66 -12.12
C ASN A 243 0.04 22.62 -10.99
N ALA A 244 0.66 22.95 -9.85
CA ALA A 244 0.70 22.05 -8.70
C ALA A 244 -0.70 21.71 -8.16
N ALA A 245 -1.60 22.70 -8.07
CA ALA A 245 -2.97 22.51 -7.61
C ALA A 245 -3.79 21.62 -8.56
N VAL A 246 -3.66 21.81 -9.89
CA VAL A 246 -4.32 20.97 -10.89
C VAL A 246 -3.86 19.51 -10.75
N TRP A 247 -2.55 19.28 -10.73
CA TRP A 247 -1.99 17.93 -10.57
C TRP A 247 -2.37 17.28 -9.24
N ALA A 248 -2.35 18.04 -8.13
CA ALA A 248 -2.77 17.55 -6.83
C ALA A 248 -4.27 17.20 -6.81
N GLY A 249 -5.13 18.05 -7.40
CA GLY A 249 -6.55 17.79 -7.54
C GLY A 249 -6.85 16.57 -8.40
N SER A 250 -6.17 16.43 -9.55
CA SER A 250 -6.28 15.24 -10.40
C SER A 250 -5.83 13.96 -9.69
N ALA A 251 -4.71 14.01 -8.98
CA ALA A 251 -4.23 12.87 -8.19
C ALA A 251 -5.21 12.48 -7.08
N ALA A 252 -5.74 13.47 -6.35
CA ALA A 252 -6.75 13.24 -5.31
C ALA A 252 -8.05 12.66 -5.87
N ALA A 253 -8.49 13.15 -7.04
CA ALA A 253 -9.68 12.63 -7.73
C ALA A 253 -9.48 11.18 -8.19
N LEU A 254 -8.33 10.86 -8.82
CA LEU A 254 -7.99 9.50 -9.24
C LEU A 254 -7.86 8.54 -8.05
N TYR A 255 -7.22 8.99 -6.96
CA TYR A 255 -7.16 8.22 -5.73
C TYR A 255 -8.55 7.94 -5.17
N SER A 256 -9.40 8.97 -5.07
CA SER A 256 -10.77 8.83 -4.55
C SER A 256 -11.62 7.92 -5.43
N ALA A 257 -11.49 8.01 -6.75
CA ALA A 257 -12.16 7.13 -7.70
C ALA A 257 -11.67 5.67 -7.56
N GLY A 258 -10.36 5.45 -7.43
CA GLY A 258 -9.77 4.13 -7.23
C GLY A 258 -10.20 3.49 -5.90
N VAL A 259 -10.16 4.25 -4.80
CA VAL A 259 -10.66 3.80 -3.49
C VAL A 259 -12.15 3.51 -3.56
N GLY A 260 -12.93 4.35 -4.25
CA GLY A 260 -14.36 4.15 -4.47
C GLY A 260 -14.65 2.87 -5.26
N TYR A 261 -13.89 2.60 -6.33
CA TYR A 261 -14.01 1.39 -7.12
C TYR A 261 -13.70 0.13 -6.29
N ILE A 262 -12.60 0.13 -5.53
CA ILE A 262 -12.25 -0.98 -4.63
C ILE A 262 -13.33 -1.15 -3.55
N ALA A 263 -13.84 -0.05 -3.01
CA ALA A 263 -14.87 -0.07 -1.98
C ALA A 263 -16.19 -0.71 -2.44
N ARG A 264 -16.54 -0.61 -3.73
CA ARG A 264 -17.74 -1.26 -4.28
C ARG A 264 -17.70 -2.78 -4.19
N ALA A 265 -16.51 -3.39 -4.07
CA ALA A 265 -16.40 -4.82 -3.82
C ALA A 265 -17.10 -5.22 -2.50
N ASN A 266 -17.18 -4.29 -1.54
CA ASN A 266 -17.88 -4.51 -0.27
C ASN A 266 -19.41 -4.40 -0.37
N GLU A 267 -19.95 -3.99 -1.53
CA GLU A 267 -21.41 -3.93 -1.77
C GLU A 267 -21.90 -5.21 -2.46
N ARG A 268 -20.99 -6.10 -2.88
CA ARG A 268 -21.33 -7.39 -3.50
C ARG A 268 -22.24 -8.20 -2.59
N ILE A 269 -23.26 -8.81 -3.19
CA ILE A 269 -24.15 -9.74 -2.51
C ILE A 269 -23.65 -11.15 -2.80
N GLU A 270 -23.37 -11.89 -1.74
CA GLU A 270 -23.06 -13.32 -1.87
C GLU A 270 -24.35 -14.12 -1.83
N PRO A 271 -24.54 -15.08 -2.76
CA PRO A 271 -25.76 -15.88 -2.79
C PRO A 271 -26.10 -16.55 -1.46
N ALA A 272 -25.08 -17.03 -0.73
CA ALA A 272 -25.23 -17.67 0.58
C ALA A 272 -25.80 -16.72 1.66
N TYR A 273 -25.52 -15.41 1.57
CA TYR A 273 -25.90 -14.38 2.54
C TYR A 273 -26.87 -13.35 1.94
N SER A 274 -27.69 -13.77 0.98
CA SER A 274 -28.62 -12.91 0.26
C SER A 274 -29.99 -12.79 0.92
N LYS A 275 -30.34 -13.73 1.80
CA LYS A 275 -31.63 -13.78 2.49
C LYS A 275 -31.58 -12.93 3.75
N VAL A 276 -32.62 -12.13 3.93
CA VAL A 276 -32.85 -11.37 5.17
C VAL A 276 -33.04 -12.35 6.33
N PRO A 277 -32.32 -12.20 7.45
CA PRO A 277 -32.52 -13.04 8.63
C PRO A 277 -33.95 -12.89 9.17
N GLU A 278 -34.60 -14.00 9.48
CA GLU A 278 -35.88 -14.00 10.22
C GLU A 278 -35.66 -13.88 11.74
N ASN A 279 -34.40 -13.96 12.18
CA ASN A 279 -34.00 -13.89 13.57
C ASN A 279 -34.20 -12.48 14.15
N GLU A 280 -34.99 -12.39 15.22
CA GLU A 280 -35.26 -11.13 15.94
C GLU A 280 -34.07 -10.59 16.76
N PHE A 281 -33.08 -11.44 17.03
CA PHE A 281 -31.88 -11.15 17.84
C PHE A 281 -30.68 -10.62 17.05
N VAL A 282 -30.85 -10.30 15.77
CA VAL A 282 -29.78 -9.72 14.93
C VAL A 282 -30.21 -8.45 14.20
N SER A 283 -29.23 -7.62 13.86
CA SER A 283 -29.46 -6.50 12.94
C SER A 283 -29.78 -6.99 11.53
N GLY A 284 -30.60 -6.22 10.82
CA GLY A 284 -31.17 -6.59 9.53
C GLY A 284 -32.36 -7.55 9.63
N GLY A 285 -32.68 -8.07 10.82
CA GLY A 285 -33.89 -8.85 11.08
C GLY A 285 -35.15 -8.00 11.25
N PRO A 286 -36.27 -8.60 11.68
CA PRO A 286 -37.53 -7.90 11.91
C PRO A 286 -37.38 -6.66 12.78
N ALA A 287 -37.98 -5.55 12.36
CA ALA A 287 -37.95 -4.25 13.06
C ALA A 287 -36.55 -3.63 13.29
N SER A 288 -35.49 -4.15 12.67
CA SER A 288 -34.14 -3.56 12.71
C SER A 288 -34.13 -2.16 12.10
N ARG A 289 -33.45 -1.22 12.78
CA ARG A 289 -33.19 0.12 12.23
C ARG A 289 -31.98 0.18 11.30
N SER A 290 -31.18 -0.89 11.29
CA SER A 290 -30.06 -1.11 10.37
C SER A 290 -30.54 -2.08 9.28
N PRO A 291 -30.95 -1.59 8.08
CA PRO A 291 -31.50 -2.44 7.02
C PRO A 291 -30.48 -3.47 6.53
N PHE A 292 -30.92 -4.68 6.25
CA PHE A 292 -30.04 -5.79 5.86
C PHE A 292 -29.23 -5.51 4.58
N ASP A 293 -29.81 -4.77 3.63
CA ASP A 293 -29.17 -4.35 2.39
C ASP A 293 -28.09 -3.27 2.59
N GLU A 294 -28.14 -2.53 3.70
CA GLU A 294 -27.18 -1.48 4.04
C GLU A 294 -25.98 -1.97 4.88
N LEU A 295 -26.03 -3.21 5.41
CA LEU A 295 -24.95 -3.81 6.21
C LEU A 295 -23.66 -4.06 5.40
N GLY A 296 -23.75 -4.07 4.06
CA GLY A 296 -22.65 -4.43 3.18
C GLY A 296 -22.34 -5.93 3.19
N LEU A 297 -21.28 -6.33 2.50
CA LEU A 297 -20.87 -7.73 2.36
C LEU A 297 -20.54 -8.37 3.71
N GLN A 298 -19.70 -7.72 4.51
CA GLN A 298 -19.23 -8.29 5.78
C GLN A 298 -20.27 -8.23 6.89
N GLY A 299 -21.09 -7.18 6.94
CA GLY A 299 -22.17 -7.09 7.90
C GLY A 299 -23.24 -8.15 7.68
N ARG A 300 -23.57 -8.47 6.42
CA ARG A 300 -24.50 -9.57 6.09
C ARG A 300 -24.00 -10.92 6.56
N ARG A 301 -22.74 -11.26 6.28
CA ARG A 301 -22.10 -12.49 6.82
C ARG A 301 -22.20 -12.53 8.35
N TYR A 302 -21.84 -11.42 8.99
CA TYR A 302 -21.81 -11.32 10.43
C TYR A 302 -23.18 -11.58 11.08
N VAL A 303 -24.26 -11.03 10.54
CA VAL A 303 -25.61 -11.23 11.12
C VAL A 303 -26.26 -12.55 10.69
N SER A 304 -25.86 -13.12 9.55
CA SER A 304 -26.39 -14.41 9.07
C SER A 304 -25.76 -15.61 9.75
N ASP A 305 -24.46 -15.57 10.08
CA ASP A 305 -23.72 -16.68 10.69
C ASP A 305 -23.76 -16.66 12.23
N VAL A 306 -24.88 -16.27 12.83
CA VAL A 306 -25.03 -16.30 14.29
C VAL A 306 -25.12 -17.74 14.80
N VAL A 307 -24.43 -18.05 15.90
CA VAL A 307 -24.52 -19.38 16.52
C VAL A 307 -25.96 -19.61 17.01
N THR A 308 -26.53 -20.76 16.68
CA THR A 308 -27.87 -21.14 17.13
C THR A 308 -27.82 -21.78 18.52
N PRO A 309 -28.89 -21.66 19.32
CA PRO A 309 -29.04 -22.42 20.58
C PRO A 309 -28.76 -23.91 20.41
N ASP A 310 -29.29 -24.53 19.34
CA ASP A 310 -29.07 -25.95 19.03
C ASP A 310 -27.58 -26.31 18.91
N LEU A 311 -26.78 -25.46 18.25
CA LEU A 311 -25.34 -25.71 18.10
C LEU A 311 -24.58 -25.57 19.43
N ILE A 312 -25.02 -24.66 20.30
CA ILE A 312 -24.46 -24.50 21.65
C ILE A 312 -24.75 -25.76 22.48
N GLU A 313 -25.98 -26.24 22.43
CA GLU A 313 -26.43 -27.43 23.13
C GLU A 313 -25.68 -28.68 22.65
N GLU A 314 -25.53 -28.85 21.34
CA GLU A 314 -24.72 -29.93 20.74
C GLU A 314 -23.26 -29.86 21.19
N THR A 315 -22.70 -28.65 21.34
CA THR A 315 -21.29 -28.45 21.68
C THR A 315 -20.98 -28.74 23.15
N PHE A 316 -21.88 -28.36 24.08
CA PHE A 316 -21.64 -28.51 25.53
C PHE A 316 -22.38 -29.66 26.20
N ASP A 317 -23.37 -30.26 25.54
CA ASP A 317 -24.31 -31.20 26.17
C ASP A 317 -25.05 -30.55 27.37
N GLU A 318 -25.26 -29.23 27.29
CA GLU A 318 -25.94 -28.41 28.29
C GLU A 318 -26.89 -27.41 27.60
N PRO A 319 -28.05 -27.07 28.19
CA PRO A 319 -29.02 -26.14 27.56
C PRO A 319 -28.42 -24.78 27.19
N ALA A 320 -28.80 -24.19 26.07
CA ALA A 320 -28.49 -22.79 25.79
C ALA A 320 -29.24 -21.88 26.77
N VAL A 321 -28.60 -20.80 27.21
CA VAL A 321 -29.22 -19.81 28.12
C VAL A 321 -30.12 -18.86 27.32
N ALA A 322 -29.67 -18.44 26.15
CA ALA A 322 -30.40 -17.56 25.25
C ALA A 322 -29.91 -17.71 23.81
N HIS A 323 -30.65 -17.13 22.85
CA HIS A 323 -30.11 -16.89 21.52
C HIS A 323 -29.10 -15.74 21.58
N PRO A 324 -27.86 -15.91 21.05
CA PRO A 324 -26.89 -14.83 20.97
C PRO A 324 -27.42 -13.63 20.18
N ILE A 325 -27.02 -12.43 20.60
CA ILE A 325 -27.39 -11.17 19.94
C ILE A 325 -26.21 -10.63 19.13
N ARG A 326 -26.46 -10.26 17.86
CA ARG A 326 -25.48 -9.59 16.99
C ARG A 326 -26.03 -8.28 16.42
N ALA A 327 -25.60 -7.16 17.00
CA ALA A 327 -25.89 -5.82 16.51
C ALA A 327 -24.80 -5.34 15.54
N TYR A 328 -25.18 -4.91 14.34
CA TYR A 328 -24.25 -4.41 13.33
C TYR A 328 -24.80 -3.17 12.64
N ILE A 329 -24.06 -2.07 12.72
CA ILE A 329 -24.38 -0.83 12.02
C ILE A 329 -23.52 -0.70 10.76
N GLY A 330 -24.19 -0.79 9.62
CA GLY A 330 -23.57 -0.71 8.30
C GLY A 330 -22.93 0.65 8.03
N TYR A 331 -21.92 0.66 7.16
CA TYR A 331 -21.32 1.92 6.71
C TYR A 331 -22.34 2.79 5.97
N ASN A 332 -23.29 2.19 5.26
CA ASN A 332 -24.29 2.89 4.46
C ASN A 332 -25.51 3.33 5.28
N SER A 333 -25.65 2.86 6.53
CA SER A 333 -26.80 3.16 7.38
C SER A 333 -26.90 4.64 7.74
N GLU A 334 -28.12 5.16 7.66
CA GLU A 334 -28.46 6.52 8.09
C GLU A 334 -28.54 6.62 9.62
N PRO A 335 -28.31 7.78 10.24
CA PRO A 335 -27.88 9.03 9.63
C PRO A 335 -26.34 9.15 9.55
N LEU A 336 -25.87 9.82 8.50
CA LEU A 336 -24.45 9.84 8.09
C LEU A 336 -23.54 10.82 8.86
N TYR A 337 -24.01 11.46 9.93
CA TYR A 337 -23.15 12.34 10.75
C TYR A 337 -22.24 11.55 11.68
N SER A 338 -21.27 12.22 12.31
CA SER A 338 -20.19 11.56 13.06
C SER A 338 -20.68 10.65 14.17
N THR A 339 -21.74 11.05 14.89
CA THR A 339 -22.29 10.34 16.06
C THR A 339 -23.46 9.41 15.73
N GLY A 340 -24.10 9.59 14.58
CA GLY A 340 -25.36 8.92 14.23
C GLY A 340 -25.30 7.40 14.23
N ARG A 341 -24.16 6.81 13.85
CA ARG A 341 -23.98 5.34 13.90
C ARG A 341 -23.84 4.81 15.32
N ALA A 342 -23.26 5.58 16.23
CA ALA A 342 -23.18 5.19 17.63
C ALA A 342 -24.56 5.28 18.29
N GLU A 343 -25.34 6.31 17.96
CA GLU A 343 -26.72 6.44 18.41
C GLU A 343 -27.60 5.29 17.89
N MET A 344 -27.53 5.00 16.59
CA MET A 344 -28.23 3.86 16.00
C MET A 344 -27.80 2.53 16.61
N ALA A 345 -26.51 2.34 16.90
CA ALA A 345 -26.03 1.13 17.57
C ALA A 345 -26.65 0.98 18.97
N LEU A 346 -26.79 2.06 19.73
CA LEU A 346 -27.41 2.04 21.04
C LEU A 346 -28.91 1.73 20.96
N GLU A 347 -29.63 2.35 20.03
CA GLU A 347 -31.05 2.06 19.78
C GLU A 347 -31.27 0.59 19.36
N GLU A 348 -30.38 0.07 18.53
CA GLU A 348 -30.42 -1.31 18.06
C GLU A 348 -30.09 -2.29 19.20
N LEU A 349 -29.14 -1.95 20.08
CA LEU A 349 -28.86 -2.71 21.30
C LEU A 349 -30.07 -2.71 22.26
N ASP A 350 -30.75 -1.58 22.43
CA ASP A 350 -31.96 -1.47 23.22
C ASP A 350 -33.07 -2.37 22.64
N ARG A 351 -33.30 -2.29 21.32
CA ARG A 351 -34.30 -3.12 20.60
C ARG A 351 -34.05 -4.62 20.79
N LEU A 352 -32.78 -5.02 20.74
CA LEU A 352 -32.36 -6.41 20.81
C LEU A 352 -32.39 -6.99 22.22
N GLY A 353 -32.62 -6.18 23.26
CA GLY A 353 -32.51 -6.62 24.66
C GLY A 353 -31.06 -6.93 25.04
N ALA A 354 -30.10 -6.23 24.45
CA ALA A 354 -28.68 -6.50 24.65
C ALA A 354 -28.22 -6.27 26.10
N PHE A 355 -28.87 -5.37 26.82
CA PHE A 355 -28.56 -5.03 28.22
C PHE A 355 -29.09 -6.05 29.23
N ASP A 356 -29.97 -6.96 28.79
CA ASP A 356 -30.46 -8.08 29.61
C ASP A 356 -29.49 -9.28 29.58
N ARG A 357 -28.49 -9.25 28.68
CA ARG A 357 -27.47 -10.30 28.58
C ARG A 357 -26.40 -10.12 29.64
N LYS A 358 -25.88 -11.23 30.16
CA LYS A 358 -24.77 -11.23 31.13
C LYS A 358 -23.48 -10.67 30.56
N TYR A 359 -23.25 -10.85 29.26
CA TYR A 359 -22.05 -10.35 28.58
C TYR A 359 -22.43 -9.39 27.44
N LEU A 360 -21.73 -8.26 27.38
CA LEU A 360 -21.81 -7.31 26.26
C LEU A 360 -20.41 -7.10 25.67
N LEU A 361 -20.23 -7.49 24.41
CA LEU A 361 -18.97 -7.39 23.68
C LEU A 361 -19.05 -6.27 22.63
N LEU A 362 -18.24 -5.23 22.80
CA LEU A 362 -18.10 -4.17 21.80
C LEU A 362 -16.90 -4.46 20.90
N PHE A 363 -17.12 -4.55 19.59
CA PHE A 363 -16.09 -4.93 18.63
C PHE A 363 -15.85 -3.83 17.58
N SER A 364 -14.57 -3.57 17.28
CA SER A 364 -14.17 -2.66 16.21
C SER A 364 -13.77 -3.46 14.98
N PRO A 365 -14.48 -3.35 13.85
CA PRO A 365 -14.19 -4.14 12.66
C PRO A 365 -12.94 -3.65 11.92
N THR A 366 -12.50 -4.41 10.92
CA THR A 366 -11.50 -3.93 9.95
C THR A 366 -12.08 -2.85 9.02
N GLY A 367 -11.24 -2.23 8.17
CA GLY A 367 -11.69 -1.16 7.26
C GLY A 367 -12.78 -1.58 6.27
N THR A 368 -12.94 -2.87 5.97
CA THR A 368 -14.03 -3.42 5.14
C THR A 368 -15.29 -3.74 5.95
N GLY A 369 -15.26 -3.63 7.28
CA GLY A 369 -16.34 -4.11 8.15
C GLY A 369 -16.20 -5.57 8.57
N TRP A 370 -15.12 -6.27 8.19
CA TRP A 370 -14.92 -7.67 8.60
C TRP A 370 -14.67 -7.78 10.11
N VAL A 371 -15.36 -8.74 10.71
CA VAL A 371 -15.27 -9.20 12.10
C VAL A 371 -14.78 -10.64 12.08
N ASP A 372 -13.91 -11.00 13.03
CA ASP A 372 -13.42 -12.36 13.17
C ASP A 372 -14.55 -13.28 13.68
N GLN A 373 -15.11 -14.08 12.77
CA GLN A 373 -16.22 -14.99 13.06
C GLN A 373 -15.84 -16.01 14.13
N THR A 374 -14.65 -16.60 14.06
CA THR A 374 -14.20 -17.60 15.03
C THR A 374 -14.15 -17.03 16.43
N MET A 375 -13.70 -15.78 16.59
CA MET A 375 -13.69 -15.13 17.90
C MET A 375 -15.11 -14.93 18.44
N ILE A 376 -16.03 -14.44 17.60
CA ILE A 376 -17.42 -14.19 18.00
C ILE A 376 -18.15 -15.49 18.32
N GLU A 377 -18.09 -16.49 17.44
CA GLU A 377 -18.70 -17.80 17.65
C GLU A 377 -18.17 -18.47 18.93
N SER A 378 -16.86 -18.38 19.19
CA SER A 378 -16.27 -18.89 20.44
C SER A 378 -16.86 -18.19 21.66
N ALA A 379 -17.05 -16.87 21.61
CA ALA A 379 -17.64 -16.11 22.71
C ALA A 379 -19.12 -16.46 22.92
N GLU A 380 -19.88 -16.66 21.84
CA GLU A 380 -21.29 -17.08 21.88
C GLU A 380 -21.46 -18.48 22.46
N ILE A 381 -20.62 -19.42 22.04
CA ILE A 381 -20.55 -20.77 22.58
C ILE A 381 -20.19 -20.71 24.07
N LEU A 382 -19.04 -20.11 24.44
CA LEU A 382 -18.55 -20.07 25.83
C LEU A 382 -19.50 -19.32 26.80
N SER A 383 -20.32 -18.40 26.30
CA SER A 383 -21.36 -17.72 27.10
C SER A 383 -22.70 -18.47 27.13
N ARG A 384 -22.81 -19.61 26.46
CA ARG A 384 -24.05 -20.36 26.24
C ARG A 384 -25.16 -19.49 25.64
N GLY A 385 -24.76 -18.54 24.80
CA GLY A 385 -25.63 -17.58 24.12
C GLY A 385 -26.11 -16.41 24.98
N ASP A 386 -25.68 -16.33 26.24
CA ASP A 386 -25.96 -15.18 27.13
C ASP A 386 -25.01 -14.00 26.84
N ILE A 387 -24.94 -13.60 25.57
CA ILE A 387 -24.07 -12.53 25.09
C ILE A 387 -24.79 -11.67 24.05
N ALA A 388 -24.50 -10.38 24.10
CA ALA A 388 -24.74 -9.47 23.00
C ALA A 388 -23.42 -8.93 22.46
N THR A 389 -23.27 -8.90 21.14
CA THR A 389 -22.12 -8.31 20.48
C THR A 389 -22.56 -7.12 19.63
N CYS A 390 -21.84 -6.00 19.71
CA CYS A 390 -22.08 -4.80 18.92
C CYS A 390 -20.88 -4.44 18.05
N CYS A 391 -21.14 -4.13 16.78
CA CYS A 391 -20.13 -3.67 15.84
C CYS A 391 -20.62 -2.45 15.04
N ILE A 392 -19.78 -1.41 14.95
CA ILE A 392 -20.02 -0.24 14.11
C ILE A 392 -18.99 -0.19 12.98
N GLN A 393 -19.46 -0.22 11.75
CA GLN A 393 -18.61 -0.12 10.58
C GLN A 393 -18.24 1.35 10.25
N TYR A 394 -16.95 1.68 10.32
CA TYR A 394 -16.44 3.03 10.02
C TYR A 394 -15.92 3.20 8.58
N GLY A 395 -15.81 2.12 7.82
CA GLY A 395 -15.22 2.12 6.48
C GLY A 395 -15.76 1.02 5.57
N ARG A 396 -15.46 1.14 4.28
CA ARG A 396 -15.84 0.16 3.25
C ARG A 396 -14.66 -0.29 2.37
N SER A 397 -13.44 0.07 2.76
CA SER A 397 -12.22 -0.16 1.97
C SER A 397 -11.20 -0.92 2.82
N PRO A 398 -10.33 -1.74 2.22
CA PRO A 398 -9.24 -2.39 2.94
C PRO A 398 -8.50 -1.42 3.87
N SER A 399 -8.08 -1.89 5.06
CA SER A 399 -7.59 -1.03 6.14
C SER A 399 -6.46 -0.08 5.73
N PHE A 400 -5.57 -0.49 4.81
CA PHE A 400 -4.48 0.36 4.31
C PHE A 400 -4.96 1.57 3.47
N LEU A 401 -6.17 1.52 2.92
CA LEU A 401 -6.83 2.62 2.20
C LEU A 401 -7.80 3.40 3.09
N ALA A 402 -7.99 2.98 4.34
CA ALA A 402 -8.94 3.56 5.29
C ALA A 402 -8.24 4.28 6.46
N VAL A 403 -6.92 4.47 6.42
CA VAL A 403 -6.12 5.12 7.48
C VAL A 403 -6.66 6.51 7.85
N GLN A 404 -7.11 7.27 6.85
CA GLN A 404 -7.73 8.59 7.01
C GLN A 404 -9.06 8.56 7.79
N LYS A 405 -9.70 7.39 7.94
CA LYS A 405 -10.95 7.21 8.68
C LYS A 405 -10.76 6.71 10.12
N VAL A 406 -9.53 6.39 10.52
CA VAL A 406 -9.25 5.86 11.87
C VAL A 406 -9.69 6.81 12.97
N ALA A 407 -9.50 8.13 12.78
CA ALA A 407 -9.94 9.14 13.74
C ALA A 407 -11.48 9.12 13.93
N LEU A 408 -12.22 9.01 12.82
CA LEU A 408 -13.68 8.90 12.85
C LEU A 408 -14.13 7.60 13.53
N GLY A 409 -13.53 6.45 13.17
CA GLY A 409 -13.84 5.17 13.79
C GLY A 409 -13.58 5.18 15.30
N ARG A 410 -12.46 5.77 15.74
CA ARG A 410 -12.14 5.95 17.16
C ARG A 410 -13.19 6.82 17.87
N GLN A 411 -13.63 7.92 17.25
CA GLN A 411 -14.65 8.79 17.82
C GLN A 411 -15.99 8.05 17.99
N GLN A 412 -16.43 7.36 16.95
CA GLN A 412 -17.67 6.56 16.96
C GLN A 412 -17.63 5.48 18.04
N PHE A 413 -16.53 4.73 18.12
CA PHE A 413 -16.41 3.66 19.11
C PHE A 413 -16.37 4.19 20.55
N ARG A 414 -15.73 5.33 20.80
CA ARG A 414 -15.76 5.99 22.13
C ARG A 414 -17.16 6.43 22.51
N GLN A 415 -17.95 6.93 21.55
CA GLN A 415 -19.33 7.33 21.79
C GLN A 415 -20.23 6.14 22.09
N LEU A 416 -20.07 5.02 21.36
CA LEU A 416 -20.73 3.77 21.68
C LEU A 416 -20.40 3.32 23.11
N LEU A 417 -19.11 3.29 23.46
CA LEU A 417 -18.67 2.90 24.80
C LEU A 417 -19.30 3.77 25.90
N TRP A 418 -19.30 5.09 25.72
CA TRP A 418 -19.95 5.99 26.68
C TRP A 418 -21.47 5.78 26.76
N GLY A 419 -22.15 5.62 25.63
CA GLY A 419 -23.60 5.41 25.60
C GLY A 419 -24.02 4.07 26.20
N VAL A 420 -23.20 3.03 26.05
CA VAL A 420 -23.36 1.73 26.73
C VAL A 420 -23.16 1.89 28.22
N THR A 421 -22.10 2.60 28.64
CA THR A 421 -21.80 2.85 30.07
C THR A 421 -22.92 3.62 30.77
N GLN A 422 -23.71 4.41 30.04
CA GLN A 422 -24.86 5.14 30.61
C GLN A 422 -26.13 4.29 30.76
N ARG A 423 -26.20 3.12 30.08
CA ARG A 423 -27.34 2.20 30.12
C ARG A 423 -27.16 1.06 31.10
N LEU A 424 -25.91 0.74 31.46
CA LEU A 424 -25.53 -0.16 32.55
C LEU A 424 -25.54 0.61 33.88
#